data_AF-A0A916DSP8-F1
#
_entry.id   AF-A0A916DSP8-F1
#
_cell.length_a   1.000
_cell.length_b   1.000
_cell.length_c   1.000
_cell.angle_alpha   90.00
_cell.angle_beta   90.00
_cell.angle_gamma   90.00
#
_symmetry.space_group_name_H-M   'P 1'
#
loop_
_entity.id
_entity.type
_entity.pdbx_description
1 polymer ?
#
loop_
_entity_poly.entity_id
_entity_poly.type
_entity_poly.pdbx_seq_one_letter_code
_entity_poly.pdbx_strand_id
1 'polypeptide(L)'
;MNTSNAKEMASTKKRKYKAPSVAYLQIKFKNNSKPNGFKISNFGKDLKKIERYLASVEGKWSWAILRQVKTGNIYHYYHPKTGLQRLDLKDYKKQLTSYSLYIIPTQQYKNRHGSQKGISKRVYDLNEVTKYWNKDVLRIDIYQEKKLINRYQGRFLM
;
A
#
# COMPACT_ATOMS: atom_id res chain seq x y z
N MET A 1 22.25 9.26 -69.44
CA MET A 1 21.77 10.29 -68.49
C MET A 1 20.37 9.93 -68.02
N ASN A 2 20.12 10.09 -66.71
CA ASN A 2 18.82 10.17 -66.03
C ASN A 2 17.93 8.90 -66.01
N THR A 3 17.26 8.50 -64.93
CA THR A 3 17.32 8.76 -63.48
C THR A 3 16.41 7.69 -62.87
N SER A 4 16.76 7.25 -61.67
CA SER A 4 16.04 6.41 -60.72
C SER A 4 14.51 6.52 -60.75
N ASN A 5 13.81 5.38 -60.61
CA ASN A 5 12.49 5.37 -59.96
C ASN A 5 12.34 4.12 -59.09
N ALA A 6 12.95 4.19 -57.90
CA ALA A 6 12.58 3.42 -56.74
C ALA A 6 11.56 4.22 -55.93
N LYS A 7 10.27 3.85 -55.98
CA LYS A 7 9.17 4.30 -55.11
C LYS A 7 8.03 3.28 -55.29
N GLU A 8 7.37 2.70 -54.30
CA GLU A 8 7.27 2.89 -52.86
C GLU A 8 6.79 1.54 -52.30
N MET A 9 7.62 0.82 -51.55
CA MET A 9 7.10 -0.25 -50.69
C MET A 9 6.45 0.43 -49.48
N ALA A 10 5.13 0.59 -49.54
CA ALA A 10 4.31 1.03 -48.42
C ALA A 10 4.58 0.12 -47.21
N SER A 11 5.31 0.65 -46.23
CA SER A 11 5.55 0.00 -44.95
C SER A 11 4.23 -0.11 -44.19
N THR A 12 3.51 -1.21 -44.38
CA THR A 12 2.38 -1.59 -43.55
C THR A 12 2.92 -1.92 -42.16
N LYS A 13 3.01 -0.90 -41.30
CA LYS A 13 3.18 -1.05 -39.84
C LYS A 13 2.03 -1.92 -39.34
N LYS A 14 2.24 -3.24 -39.29
CA LYS A 14 1.35 -4.21 -38.65
C LYS A 14 1.06 -3.69 -37.25
N ARG A 15 -0.16 -3.17 -37.01
CA ARG A 15 -0.62 -2.80 -35.67
C ARG A 15 -0.56 -4.07 -34.83
N LYS A 16 0.46 -4.18 -33.96
CA LYS A 16 0.59 -5.30 -33.01
C LYS A 16 -0.72 -5.39 -32.22
N TYR A 17 -1.48 -6.46 -32.44
CA TYR A 17 -2.67 -6.76 -31.65
C TYR A 17 -2.28 -6.79 -30.17
N LYS A 18 -2.78 -5.82 -29.40
CA LYS A 18 -2.58 -5.79 -27.95
C LYS A 18 -3.74 -6.56 -27.33
N ALA A 19 -3.45 -7.77 -26.84
CA ALA A 19 -4.42 -8.56 -26.10
C ALA A 19 -5.03 -7.72 -24.96
N PRO A 20 -6.36 -7.77 -24.76
CA PRO A 20 -7.03 -6.99 -23.73
C PRO A 20 -6.44 -7.30 -22.36
N SER A 21 -6.17 -6.27 -21.57
CA SER A 21 -5.64 -6.45 -20.22
C SER A 21 -6.68 -7.13 -19.34
N VAL A 22 -6.29 -8.23 -18.70
CA VAL A 22 -7.15 -9.02 -17.81
C VAL A 22 -7.01 -8.57 -16.36
N ALA A 23 -5.85 -8.00 -16.01
CA ALA A 23 -5.55 -7.49 -14.69
C ALA A 23 -4.66 -6.24 -14.75
N TYR A 24 -4.56 -5.53 -13.64
CA TYR A 24 -3.57 -4.48 -13.42
C TYR A 24 -2.96 -4.60 -12.02
N LEU A 25 -1.65 -4.38 -11.95
CA LEU A 25 -0.88 -4.34 -10.71
C LEU A 25 -0.69 -2.89 -10.28
N GLN A 26 -0.94 -2.59 -9.01
CA GLN A 26 -0.59 -1.32 -8.38
C GLN A 26 0.57 -1.54 -7.42
N ILE A 27 1.67 -0.81 -7.59
CA ILE A 27 2.84 -0.89 -6.71
C ILE A 27 3.04 0.45 -6.02
N LYS A 28 3.10 0.44 -4.68
CA LYS A 28 3.45 1.61 -3.89
C LYS A 28 4.93 1.55 -3.51
N PHE A 29 5.73 2.46 -4.09
CA PHE A 29 7.12 2.62 -3.72
C PHE A 29 7.26 3.51 -2.48
N LYS A 30 8.26 3.23 -1.62
CA LYS A 30 8.46 3.96 -0.35
C LYS A 30 8.70 5.47 -0.57
N ASN A 31 9.35 5.82 -1.67
CA ASN A 31 9.71 7.20 -2.00
C ASN A 31 8.71 7.87 -2.95
N ASN A 32 7.57 7.23 -3.26
CA ASN A 32 6.60 7.77 -4.20
C ASN A 32 5.24 8.00 -3.53
N SER A 33 4.66 9.18 -3.74
CA SER A 33 3.38 9.55 -3.14
C SER A 33 2.20 8.81 -3.80
N LYS A 34 2.31 8.47 -5.09
CA LYS A 34 1.27 7.76 -5.85
C LYS A 34 1.70 6.33 -6.22
N PRO A 35 0.78 5.34 -6.22
CA PRO A 35 1.07 4.00 -6.71
C PRO A 35 1.26 3.98 -8.24
N ASN A 36 2.23 3.19 -8.71
CA ASN A 36 2.45 2.95 -10.14
C ASN A 36 1.57 1.79 -10.63
N GLY A 37 0.94 1.96 -11.79
CA GLY A 37 0.08 0.94 -12.40
C GLY A 37 0.77 0.19 -13.54
N PHE A 38 0.65 -1.14 -13.57
CA PHE A 38 1.13 -1.99 -14.65
C PHE A 38 -0.02 -2.85 -15.19
N LYS A 39 -0.22 -2.86 -16.50
CA LYS A 39 -1.25 -3.69 -17.14
C LYS A 39 -0.73 -5.10 -17.37
N ILE A 40 -1.59 -6.09 -17.14
CA ILE A 40 -1.31 -7.52 -17.31
C ILE A 40 -2.27 -8.08 -18.34
N SER A 41 -1.71 -8.74 -19.34
CA SER A 41 -2.45 -9.33 -20.45
C SER A 41 -2.54 -10.86 -20.32
N ASN A 42 -1.57 -11.50 -19.67
CA ASN A 42 -1.53 -12.94 -19.46
C ASN A 42 -1.07 -13.29 -18.04
N PHE A 43 -1.97 -13.82 -17.22
CA PHE A 43 -1.67 -14.16 -15.82
C PHE A 43 -0.44 -15.05 -15.67
N GLY A 44 -0.32 -16.15 -16.43
CA GLY A 44 0.76 -17.13 -16.23
C GLY A 44 2.16 -16.56 -16.48
N LYS A 45 2.36 -15.87 -17.60
CA LYS A 45 3.68 -15.29 -17.94
C LYS A 45 3.95 -14.00 -17.17
N ASP A 46 2.95 -13.15 -16.99
CA ASP A 46 3.13 -11.84 -16.39
C ASP A 46 3.24 -11.91 -14.86
N LEU A 47 2.60 -12.86 -14.15
CA LEU A 47 2.80 -13.03 -12.71
C LEU A 47 4.27 -13.31 -12.40
N LYS A 48 4.88 -14.29 -13.09
CA LYS A 48 6.29 -14.65 -12.90
C LYS A 48 7.22 -13.48 -13.21
N LYS A 49 6.83 -12.60 -14.12
CA LYS A 49 7.60 -11.38 -14.43
C LYS A 49 7.47 -10.35 -13.30
N ILE A 50 6.27 -10.20 -12.75
CA ILE A 50 5.97 -9.29 -11.63
C ILE A 50 6.69 -9.74 -10.36
N GLU A 51 6.64 -11.03 -10.05
CA GLU A 51 7.35 -11.60 -8.90
C GLU A 51 8.85 -11.33 -8.99
N ARG A 52 9.45 -11.62 -10.15
CA ARG A 52 10.87 -11.30 -10.41
C ARG A 52 11.16 -9.81 -10.29
N TYR A 53 10.27 -8.95 -10.79
CA TYR A 53 10.43 -7.51 -10.68
C TYR A 53 10.36 -7.03 -9.22
N LEU A 54 9.38 -7.48 -8.45
CA LEU A 54 9.21 -7.13 -7.04
C LEU A 54 10.39 -7.64 -6.18
N ALA A 55 10.93 -8.81 -6.50
CA ALA A 55 12.17 -9.31 -5.92
C ALA A 55 13.38 -8.44 -6.30
N SER A 56 13.53 -8.06 -7.57
CA SER A 56 14.66 -7.21 -8.00
C SER A 56 14.68 -5.81 -7.37
N VAL A 57 13.52 -5.34 -6.91
CA VAL A 57 13.35 -4.04 -6.25
C VAL A 57 13.04 -4.19 -4.76
N GLU A 58 13.36 -5.34 -4.16
CA GLU A 58 13.14 -5.63 -2.76
C GLU A 58 13.63 -4.48 -1.84
N GLY A 59 12.86 -4.19 -0.80
CA GLY A 59 13.14 -3.09 0.11
C GLY A 59 12.80 -1.68 -0.42
N LYS A 60 12.59 -1.49 -1.74
CA LYS A 60 12.23 -0.18 -2.34
C LYS A 60 10.72 0.07 -2.39
N TRP A 61 9.93 -0.99 -2.28
CA TRP A 61 8.47 -0.92 -2.31
C TRP A 61 7.85 -1.28 -0.95
N SER A 62 6.63 -0.79 -0.71
CA SER A 62 5.87 -0.99 0.51
C SER A 62 4.85 -2.10 0.37
N TRP A 63 4.07 -2.07 -0.71
CA TRP A 63 3.09 -3.09 -1.05
C TRP A 63 2.85 -3.13 -2.57
N ALA A 64 2.38 -4.26 -3.07
CA ALA A 64 1.88 -4.39 -4.45
C ALA A 64 0.58 -5.19 -4.47
N ILE A 65 -0.39 -4.76 -5.28
CA ILE A 65 -1.74 -5.35 -5.32
C ILE A 65 -2.11 -5.66 -6.77
N LEU A 66 -2.51 -6.90 -7.02
CA LEU A 66 -3.02 -7.35 -8.31
C LEU A 66 -4.55 -7.27 -8.33
N ARG A 67 -5.11 -6.55 -9.30
CA ARG A 67 -6.56 -6.35 -9.48
C ARG A 67 -7.05 -6.86 -10.82
N GLN A 68 -8.24 -7.42 -10.86
CA GLN A 68 -8.97 -7.75 -12.09
C GLN A 68 -9.44 -6.46 -12.78
N VAL A 69 -9.28 -6.36 -14.09
CA VAL A 69 -9.68 -5.16 -14.84
C VAL A 69 -11.21 -4.98 -14.87
N LYS A 70 -11.97 -6.07 -15.06
CA LYS A 70 -13.44 -5.99 -15.22
C LYS A 70 -14.19 -5.69 -13.93
N THR A 71 -13.74 -6.28 -12.82
CA THR A 71 -14.48 -6.23 -11.54
C THR A 71 -13.80 -5.34 -10.50
N GLY A 72 -12.53 -4.96 -10.71
CA GLY A 72 -11.71 -4.29 -9.70
C GLY A 72 -11.30 -5.19 -8.52
N ASN A 73 -11.71 -6.47 -8.54
CA ASN A 73 -11.45 -7.43 -7.48
C ASN A 73 -9.96 -7.67 -7.32
N ILE A 74 -9.50 -7.82 -6.08
CA ILE A 74 -8.11 -8.09 -5.77
C ILE A 74 -7.87 -9.59 -5.80
N TYR A 75 -6.86 -10.01 -6.54
CA TYR A 75 -6.44 -11.41 -6.61
C TYR A 75 -5.32 -11.70 -5.62
N HIS A 76 -4.31 -10.83 -5.58
CA HIS A 76 -3.08 -11.09 -4.84
C HIS A 76 -2.53 -9.81 -4.25
N TYR A 77 -1.93 -9.97 -3.09
CA TYR A 77 -1.16 -8.98 -2.39
C TYR A 77 0.25 -9.51 -2.22
N TYR A 78 1.21 -8.63 -2.48
CA TYR A 78 2.61 -8.88 -2.25
C TYR A 78 3.06 -7.91 -1.17
N HIS A 79 3.84 -8.39 -0.21
CA HIS A 79 4.52 -7.56 0.78
C HIS A 79 5.94 -8.04 1.01
N PRO A 80 6.92 -7.12 1.18
CA PRO A 80 8.33 -7.49 1.20
C PRO A 80 8.70 -8.44 2.34
N LYS A 81 7.98 -8.43 3.48
CA LYS A 81 8.29 -9.33 4.60
C LYS A 81 7.49 -10.63 4.63
N THR A 82 6.28 -10.62 4.10
CA THR A 82 5.31 -11.73 4.26
C THR A 82 5.07 -12.49 2.96
N GLY A 83 5.67 -12.04 1.85
CA GLY A 83 5.59 -12.71 0.56
C GLY A 83 4.24 -12.50 -0.15
N LEU A 84 3.92 -13.44 -1.03
CA LEU A 84 2.69 -13.46 -1.81
C LEU A 84 1.54 -14.08 -0.99
N GLN A 85 0.43 -13.36 -0.88
CA GLN A 85 -0.79 -13.86 -0.26
C GLN A 85 -2.00 -13.51 -1.12
N ARG A 86 -2.95 -14.45 -1.21
CA ARG A 86 -4.30 -14.13 -1.71
C ARG A 86 -5.05 -13.48 -0.55
N LEU A 87 -5.38 -12.21 -0.68
CA LEU A 87 -6.17 -11.50 0.33
C LEU A 87 -7.64 -11.55 -0.04
N ASP A 88 -8.47 -11.87 0.95
CA ASP A 88 -9.88 -11.49 0.88
C ASP A 88 -10.02 -9.96 1.03
N LEU A 89 -11.21 -9.43 0.73
CA LEU A 89 -11.47 -8.00 0.79
C LEU A 89 -11.33 -7.42 2.21
N LYS A 90 -11.58 -8.23 3.25
CA LYS A 90 -11.58 -7.82 4.65
C LYS A 90 -10.15 -7.64 5.16
N ASP A 91 -9.29 -8.61 4.93
CA ASP A 91 -7.87 -8.58 5.28
C ASP A 91 -7.11 -7.57 4.43
N TYR A 92 -7.51 -7.40 3.17
CA TYR A 92 -7.05 -6.30 2.35
C TYR A 92 -7.32 -4.93 2.98
N LYS A 93 -8.55 -4.66 3.43
CA LYS A 93 -8.89 -3.40 4.11
C LYS A 93 -8.03 -3.21 5.35
N LYS A 94 -7.93 -4.22 6.23
CA LYS A 94 -7.07 -4.17 7.43
C LYS A 94 -5.62 -3.80 7.10
N GLN A 95 -5.04 -4.37 6.04
CA GLN A 95 -3.65 -4.09 5.67
C GLN A 95 -3.45 -2.67 5.12
N LEU A 96 -4.46 -2.07 4.49
CA LEU A 96 -4.41 -0.69 4.00
C LEU A 96 -4.82 0.37 5.02
N THR A 97 -5.68 0.03 5.98
CA THR A 97 -6.26 0.99 6.94
C THR A 97 -5.65 0.88 8.33
N SER A 98 -4.46 0.28 8.50
CA SER A 98 -3.85 0.24 9.82
C SER A 98 -3.44 1.65 10.27
N TYR A 99 -3.86 2.03 11.47
CA TYR A 99 -3.46 3.25 12.15
C TYR A 99 -2.42 2.93 13.22
N SER A 100 -1.36 3.73 13.29
CA SER A 100 -0.40 3.69 14.38
C SER A 100 -0.81 4.71 15.43
N LEU A 101 -1.13 4.25 16.63
CA LEU A 101 -1.40 5.10 17.79
C LEU A 101 -0.11 5.31 18.56
N TYR A 102 0.20 6.57 18.87
CA TYR A 102 1.23 6.93 19.82
C TYR A 102 0.54 7.51 21.06
N ILE A 103 0.47 6.69 22.10
CA ILE A 103 -0.22 6.97 23.35
C ILE A 103 0.79 7.61 24.30
N ILE A 104 0.49 8.83 24.74
CA ILE A 104 1.33 9.59 25.66
C ILE A 104 0.68 9.48 27.05
N PRO A 105 1.29 8.72 27.98
CA PRO A 105 0.75 8.58 29.32
C PRO A 105 0.93 9.85 30.16
N THR A 106 0.09 10.00 31.18
CA THR A 106 0.23 11.05 32.20
C THR A 106 1.46 10.81 33.07
N GLN A 107 1.96 11.86 33.72
CA GLN A 107 3.13 11.74 34.61
C GLN A 107 2.88 10.77 35.77
N GLN A 108 1.65 10.73 36.30
CA GLN A 108 1.26 9.80 37.37
C GLN A 108 1.41 8.35 36.92
N TYR A 109 0.93 8.01 35.72
CA TYR A 109 1.11 6.67 35.16
C TYR A 109 2.60 6.32 34.96
N LYS A 110 3.39 7.26 34.44
CA LYS A 110 4.84 7.08 34.26
C LYS A 110 5.54 6.77 35.58
N ASN A 111 5.19 7.49 36.64
CA ASN A 111 5.78 7.31 37.97
C ASN A 111 5.40 5.94 38.57
N ARG A 112 4.15 5.50 38.41
CA ARG A 112 3.67 4.19 38.92
C ARG A 112 4.31 3.00 38.20
N HIS A 113 4.57 3.14 36.90
CA HIS A 113 5.02 2.02 36.05
C HIS A 113 6.49 2.11 35.61
N GLY A 114 7.25 3.10 36.08
CA GLY A 114 8.69 3.26 35.77
C GLY A 114 9.01 3.50 34.30
N SER A 115 8.01 3.81 33.46
CA SER A 115 8.19 4.00 32.01
C SER A 115 8.05 5.47 31.64
N GLN A 116 9.14 6.07 31.13
CA GLN A 116 9.20 7.48 30.73
C GLN A 116 8.65 7.73 29.32
N LYS A 117 8.56 6.67 28.48
CA LYS A 117 8.25 6.75 27.04
C LYS A 117 6.76 6.62 26.74
N GLY A 118 6.35 7.09 25.55
CA GLY A 118 5.03 6.83 25.00
C GLY A 118 4.86 5.36 24.57
N ILE A 119 3.62 4.90 24.50
CA ILE A 119 3.24 3.54 24.13
C ILE A 119 2.77 3.55 22.67
N SER A 120 3.43 2.76 21.82
CA SER A 120 3.00 2.58 20.43
C SER A 120 2.07 1.39 20.30
N LYS A 121 0.88 1.60 19.72
CA LYS A 121 -0.09 0.54 19.40
C LYS A 121 -0.51 0.62 17.95
N ARG A 122 -0.98 -0.50 17.39
CA ARG A 122 -1.52 -0.57 16.04
C ARG A 122 -2.98 -0.97 16.13
N VAL A 123 -3.84 -0.21 15.48
CA VAL A 123 -5.28 -0.48 15.39
C VAL A 123 -5.71 -0.52 13.94
N TYR A 124 -6.80 -1.24 13.68
CA TYR A 124 -7.33 -1.41 12.33
C TYR A 124 -8.69 -0.72 12.14
N ASP A 125 -9.26 -0.25 13.24
CA ASP A 125 -10.47 0.57 13.31
C ASP A 125 -10.20 1.75 14.27
N LEU A 126 -10.58 2.96 13.88
CA LEU A 126 -10.46 4.16 14.71
C LEU A 126 -11.37 4.09 15.95
N ASN A 127 -12.44 3.29 15.92
CA ASN A 127 -13.28 3.08 17.10
C ASN A 127 -12.49 2.42 18.24
N GLU A 128 -11.44 1.65 17.95
CA GLU A 128 -10.58 1.02 18.96
C GLU A 128 -9.72 2.03 19.73
N VAL A 129 -9.55 3.26 19.22
CA VAL A 129 -8.78 4.32 19.90
C VAL A 129 -9.38 4.61 21.29
N THR A 130 -10.71 4.58 21.40
CA THR A 130 -11.43 4.84 22.65
C THR A 130 -11.04 3.86 23.76
N LYS A 131 -10.66 2.62 23.44
CA LYS A 131 -10.18 1.62 24.41
C LYS A 131 -8.90 2.07 25.13
N TYR A 132 -8.12 2.93 24.50
CA TYR A 132 -6.87 3.46 25.04
C TYR A 132 -7.05 4.85 25.66
N TRP A 133 -8.23 5.47 25.53
CA TRP A 133 -8.50 6.80 26.08
C TRP A 133 -9.03 6.69 27.51
N ASN A 134 -8.14 6.83 28.49
CA ASN A 134 -8.45 6.71 29.92
C ASN A 134 -7.66 7.74 30.75
N LYS A 135 -7.93 7.82 32.06
CA LYS A 135 -7.34 8.81 32.99
C LYS A 135 -5.81 8.83 33.04
N ASP A 136 -5.18 7.74 32.59
CA ASP A 136 -3.74 7.58 32.57
C ASP A 136 -3.10 8.00 31.24
N VAL A 137 -3.90 8.51 30.31
CA VAL A 137 -3.48 8.97 28.99
C VAL A 137 -3.69 10.47 28.84
N LEU A 138 -2.61 11.17 28.51
CA LEU A 138 -2.59 12.62 28.27
C LEU A 138 -3.00 12.96 26.83
N ARG A 139 -2.52 12.16 25.87
CA ARG A 139 -2.71 12.41 24.43
C ARG A 139 -2.58 11.12 23.65
N ILE A 140 -3.36 10.97 22.59
CA ILE A 140 -3.13 9.93 21.57
C ILE A 140 -2.93 10.62 20.23
N ASP A 141 -1.76 10.46 19.64
CA ASP A 141 -1.47 10.89 18.28
C ASP A 141 -1.73 9.71 17.33
N ILE A 142 -2.55 9.91 16.28
CA ILE A 142 -2.93 8.87 15.32
C ILE A 142 -2.20 9.12 14.01
N TYR A 143 -1.44 8.12 13.57
CA TYR A 143 -0.71 8.16 12.32
C TYR A 143 -1.25 7.16 11.33
N GLN A 144 -1.32 7.56 10.06
CA GLN A 144 -1.51 6.64 8.94
C GLN A 144 -0.38 6.88 7.93
N GLU A 145 0.30 5.82 7.51
CA GLU A 145 1.46 5.92 6.62
C GLU A 145 2.52 6.97 7.06
N LYS A 146 2.79 7.05 8.37
CA LYS A 146 3.70 8.01 9.02
C LYS A 146 3.25 9.48 8.98
N LYS A 147 2.06 9.79 8.47
CA LYS A 147 1.44 11.11 8.58
C LYS A 147 0.51 11.15 9.78
N LEU A 148 0.62 12.19 10.61
CA LEU A 148 -0.36 12.46 11.66
C LEU A 148 -1.69 12.79 10.98
N ILE A 149 -2.73 12.00 11.26
CA ILE A 149 -4.07 12.20 10.68
C ILE A 149 -5.08 12.72 11.70
N ASN A 150 -4.86 12.46 12.99
CA ASN A 150 -5.73 12.94 14.06
C ASN A 150 -4.98 12.96 15.40
N ARG A 151 -5.49 13.73 16.35
CA ARG A 151 -4.97 13.86 17.71
C ARG A 151 -6.12 13.94 18.69
N TYR A 152 -6.11 13.04 19.66
CA TYR A 152 -6.99 13.11 20.82
C TYR A 152 -6.22 13.78 21.96
N GLN A 153 -6.68 14.96 22.37
CA GLN A 153 -6.11 15.73 23.47
C GLN A 153 -7.25 16.35 24.27
N GLY A 154 -7.27 16.11 25.57
CA GLY A 154 -8.30 16.63 26.46
C GLY A 154 -7.92 16.38 27.91
N ARG A 155 -8.26 17.33 28.78
CA ARG A 155 -8.27 17.09 30.22
C ARG A 155 -9.45 16.15 30.47
N PHE A 156 -9.25 15.07 31.21
CA PHE A 156 -10.36 14.50 31.97
C PHE A 156 -10.91 15.66 32.79
N LEU A 157 -12.08 16.18 32.41
CA LEU A 157 -12.87 17.04 33.29
C LEU A 157 -13.30 16.10 34.42
N MET A 158 -12.56 16.14 35.52
CA MET A 158 -13.13 15.81 36.83
C MET A 158 -14.18 16.86 37.16
#